data_AF-A0A232FM07-F1
#
_entry.id   AF-A0A232FM07-F1
#
_cell.length_a   1.000
_cell.length_b   1.000
_cell.length_c   1.000
_cell.angle_alpha   90.00
_cell.angle_beta   90.00
_cell.angle_gamma   90.00
#
_symmetry.space_group_name_H-M   'P 1'
#
loop_
_entity.id
_entity.type
_entity.pdbx_description
1 polymer ?
#
loop_
_entity_poly.entity_id
_entity_poly.type
_entity_poly.pdbx_seq_one_letter_code
_entity_poly.pdbx_strand_id
1 'polypeptide(L)'
;MTYGRECEDIAQKEIEVVTKKEIKFRGLFIDLKDRRFAASPDGIIDGLVEITNSTSKEYYQVQGQLHVTQQNYCVFVLRTPKCMEIRVVRRDDDFWNSKIEPFLSQFYENCLLPEILNSRFLRNMQIRNPRYILDAIKKQHQKISDQGVKKSSALKNMNPDDLLIQLLETEKNRRNYDKIALTDLSVTHSTHKIDRLTIATMMSFTWV
;
A
#
# COMPACT_ATOMS: atom_id res chain seq x y z
N MET A 1 11.31 -9.45 0.70
CA MET A 1 11.75 -8.05 0.87
C MET A 1 13.06 -7.71 0.15
N THR A 2 13.89 -8.69 -0.26
CA THR A 2 15.14 -8.46 -0.99
C THR A 2 14.91 -7.84 -2.37
N TYR A 3 13.95 -8.38 -3.14
CA TYR A 3 13.63 -7.91 -4.48
C TYR A 3 13.29 -6.41 -4.56
N GLY A 4 12.54 -5.88 -3.59
CA GLY A 4 12.19 -4.45 -3.57
C GLY A 4 13.41 -3.54 -3.41
N ARG A 5 14.33 -3.89 -2.50
CA ARG A 5 15.56 -3.12 -2.26
C ARG A 5 16.50 -3.16 -3.46
N GLU A 6 16.67 -4.33 -4.07
CA GLU A 6 17.49 -4.46 -5.28
C GLU A 6 16.92 -3.62 -6.45
N CYS A 7 15.59 -3.58 -6.59
CA CYS A 7 14.94 -2.73 -7.59
C CYS A 7 15.17 -1.25 -7.31
N GLU A 8 15.17 -0.84 -6.04
CA GLU A 8 15.42 0.54 -5.61
C GLU A 8 16.85 0.97 -5.94
N ASP A 9 17.85 0.15 -5.60
CA ASP A 9 19.27 0.42 -5.90
C ASP A 9 19.53 0.59 -7.41
N ILE A 10 18.90 -0.26 -8.23
CA ILE A 10 19.03 -0.20 -9.69
C ILE A 10 18.35 1.06 -10.22
N ALA A 11 17.14 1.35 -9.74
CA ALA A 11 16.39 2.51 -10.18
C ALA A 11 17.09 3.82 -9.80
N GLN A 12 17.67 3.89 -8.60
CA GLN A 12 18.43 5.05 -8.14
C GLN A 12 19.59 5.34 -9.10
N LYS A 13 20.41 4.33 -9.42
CA LYS A 13 21.56 4.47 -10.34
C LYS A 13 21.14 4.93 -11.73
N GLU A 14 20.05 4.38 -12.26
CA GLU A 14 19.55 4.77 -13.59
C GLU A 14 19.05 6.23 -13.60
N ILE A 15 18.36 6.68 -12.54
CA ILE A 15 17.93 8.08 -12.42
C ILE A 15 19.12 9.03 -12.30
N GLU A 16 20.16 8.67 -11.54
CA GLU A 16 21.39 9.48 -11.42
C GLU A 16 22.07 9.68 -12.77
N VAL A 17 22.13 8.63 -13.59
CA VAL A 17 22.69 8.70 -14.95
C VAL A 17 21.85 9.61 -15.85
N VAL A 18 20.52 9.48 -15.81
CA VAL A 18 19.60 10.28 -16.65
C VAL A 18 19.59 11.74 -16.23
N THR A 19 19.52 12.01 -14.92
CA THR A 19 19.42 13.38 -14.37
C THR A 19 20.77 14.07 -14.21
N LYS A 20 21.87 13.30 -14.23
CA LYS A 20 23.24 13.75 -13.95
C LYS A 20 23.36 14.45 -12.59
N LYS A 21 22.51 14.07 -11.64
CA LYS A 21 22.46 14.60 -10.28
C LYS A 21 22.47 13.44 -9.29
N GLU A 22 23.12 13.67 -8.16
CA GLU A 22 23.19 12.70 -7.07
C GLU A 22 21.87 12.66 -6.29
N ILE A 23 21.37 11.46 -6.00
CA ILE A 23 20.20 11.28 -5.13
C ILE A 23 20.66 11.23 -3.68
N LYS A 24 20.18 12.18 -2.89
CA LYS A 24 20.48 12.19 -1.45
C LYS A 24 19.35 11.50 -0.71
N PHE A 25 19.67 10.37 -0.09
CA PHE A 25 18.78 9.75 0.89
C PHE A 25 18.58 10.70 2.07
N ARG A 26 17.33 10.85 2.51
CA ARG A 26 16.99 11.55 3.75
C ARG A 26 16.02 10.70 4.54
N GLY A 27 16.18 10.70 5.86
CA GLY A 27 15.32 9.94 6.77
C GLY A 27 13.93 10.56 6.92
N LEU A 28 13.33 10.35 8.08
CA LEU A 28 11.99 10.87 8.38
C LEU A 28 11.96 12.41 8.41
N PHE A 29 11.04 12.99 7.65
CA PHE A 29 10.65 14.39 7.72
C PHE A 29 9.41 14.52 8.59
N ILE A 30 9.40 15.54 9.44
CA ILE A 30 8.24 15.95 10.21
C ILE A 30 7.76 17.27 9.63
N ASP A 31 6.46 17.39 9.42
CA ASP A 31 5.88 18.62 8.90
C ASP A 31 6.08 19.77 9.92
N LEU A 32 6.54 20.91 9.42
CA LEU A 32 6.87 22.08 10.23
C LEU A 32 5.64 22.83 10.73
N LYS A 33 4.53 22.76 9.99
CA LYS A 33 3.24 23.39 10.35
C LYS A 33 2.45 22.49 11.29
N ASP A 34 2.42 21.19 11.00
CA ASP A 34 1.66 20.21 11.80
C ASP A 34 2.46 18.94 12.08
N ARG A 35 3.01 18.86 13.29
CA ARG A 35 3.87 17.75 13.73
C ARG A 35 3.17 16.39 13.81
N ARG A 36 1.85 16.33 13.61
CA ARG A 36 1.12 15.06 13.47
C ARG A 36 1.49 14.33 12.18
N PHE A 37 1.98 15.05 11.17
CA PHE A 37 2.31 14.50 9.87
C PHE A 37 3.83 14.33 9.69
N ALA A 38 4.19 13.22 9.06
CA ALA A 38 5.56 12.88 8.76
C ALA A 38 5.63 12.03 7.48
N ALA A 39 6.76 12.09 6.78
CA ALA A 39 6.99 11.42 5.51
C ALA A 39 8.46 10.99 5.41
N SER A 40 8.72 9.87 4.75
CA SER A 40 10.08 9.39 4.48
C SER A 40 10.19 9.11 2.98
N PRO A 41 10.67 10.07 2.18
CA PRO A 41 10.90 9.87 0.75
C PRO A 41 12.07 8.93 0.51
N ASP A 42 12.07 8.25 -0.64
CA ASP A 42 13.17 7.38 -1.04
C ASP A 42 14.42 8.19 -1.41
N GLY A 43 14.23 9.40 -1.96
CA GLY A 43 15.36 10.28 -2.29
C GLY A 43 14.98 11.71 -2.61
N ILE A 44 16.01 12.56 -2.76
CA ILE A 44 15.86 13.97 -3.12
C ILE A 44 16.86 14.37 -4.21
N ILE A 45 16.34 14.97 -5.29
CA ILE A 45 17.07 15.53 -6.44
C ILE A 45 16.40 16.84 -6.87
N ASP A 46 16.66 17.94 -6.16
CA ASP A 46 15.97 19.24 -6.29
C ASP A 46 14.45 19.24 -6.04
N GLY A 47 13.79 18.08 -6.17
CA GLY A 47 12.48 17.71 -5.66
C GLY A 47 12.55 16.32 -5.03
N LEU A 48 11.40 15.68 -4.81
CA LEU A 48 11.36 14.32 -4.26
C LEU A 48 11.60 13.26 -5.33
N VAL A 49 12.05 12.09 -4.90
CA VAL A 49 12.10 10.86 -5.69
C VAL A 49 11.34 9.79 -4.93
N GLU A 50 10.44 9.11 -5.63
CA GLU A 50 9.71 7.95 -5.12
C GLU A 50 9.86 6.81 -6.14
N ILE A 51 10.25 5.63 -5.66
CA ILE A 51 10.49 4.45 -6.48
C ILE A 51 9.50 3.36 -6.08
N THR A 52 8.74 2.86 -7.05
CA THR A 52 7.75 1.81 -6.81
C THR A 52 7.72 0.78 -7.92
N ASN A 53 7.18 -0.40 -7.62
CA ASN A 53 6.90 -1.46 -8.58
C ASN A 53 5.41 -1.59 -8.94
N SER A 54 4.55 -0.73 -8.39
CA SER A 54 3.10 -0.75 -8.58
C SER A 54 2.53 0.66 -8.79
N THR A 55 1.35 0.73 -9.40
CA THR A 55 0.68 1.99 -9.80
C THR A 55 -0.67 2.22 -9.13
N SER A 56 -1.08 1.32 -8.21
CA SER A 56 -2.47 1.27 -7.80
C SER A 56 -2.85 2.25 -6.68
N LYS A 57 -1.89 2.85 -5.93
CA LYS A 57 -2.21 3.65 -4.72
C LYS A 57 -1.23 4.79 -4.37
N GLU A 58 -0.29 5.11 -5.24
CA GLU A 58 0.90 5.88 -4.87
C GLU A 58 0.66 7.39 -4.94
N TYR A 59 -0.41 7.85 -5.61
CA TYR A 59 -0.71 9.28 -5.71
C TYR A 59 -0.94 9.94 -4.35
N TYR A 60 -1.71 9.30 -3.46
CA TYR A 60 -1.95 9.83 -2.10
C TYR A 60 -0.66 9.90 -1.28
N GLN A 61 0.19 8.86 -1.41
CA GLN A 61 1.49 8.81 -0.75
C GLN A 61 2.39 9.94 -1.24
N VAL A 62 2.56 10.09 -2.56
CA VAL A 62 3.39 11.14 -3.16
C VAL A 62 2.89 12.53 -2.79
N GLN A 63 1.58 12.80 -2.85
CA GLN A 63 1.02 14.09 -2.44
C GLN A 63 1.28 14.38 -0.95
N GLY A 64 1.17 13.37 -0.09
CA GLY A 64 1.50 13.52 1.32
C GLY A 64 2.97 13.84 1.58
N GLN A 65 3.88 13.16 0.88
CA GLN A 65 5.31 13.46 1.00
C GLN A 65 5.65 14.86 0.48
N LEU A 66 5.06 15.28 -0.64
CA LEU A 66 5.24 16.62 -1.21
C LEU A 66 4.79 17.71 -0.24
N HIS A 67 3.66 17.50 0.45
CA HIS A 67 3.20 18.41 1.47
C HIS A 67 4.18 18.48 2.65
N VAL A 68 4.50 17.35 3.28
CA VAL A 68 5.34 17.30 4.49
C VAL A 68 6.73 17.91 4.24
N THR A 69 7.34 17.59 3.09
CA THR A 69 8.69 18.06 2.74
C THR A 69 8.71 19.46 2.13
N GLN A 70 7.53 20.04 1.90
CA GLN A 70 7.32 21.34 1.23
C GLN A 70 7.97 21.42 -0.18
N GLN A 71 8.05 20.29 -0.88
CA GLN A 71 8.58 20.22 -2.24
C GLN A 71 7.49 20.48 -3.29
N ASN A 72 7.87 21.05 -4.43
CA ASN A 72 6.92 21.42 -5.48
C ASN A 72 6.57 20.26 -6.42
N TYR A 73 7.46 19.28 -6.55
CA TYR A 73 7.26 18.12 -7.41
C TYR A 73 8.05 16.90 -6.93
N CYS A 74 7.58 15.73 -7.35
CA CYS A 74 8.20 14.43 -7.15
C CYS A 74 8.47 13.81 -8.52
N VAL A 75 9.69 13.32 -8.72
CA VAL A 75 10.04 12.39 -9.79
C VAL A 75 9.61 11.00 -9.32
N PHE A 76 8.54 10.51 -9.91
CA PHE A 76 7.93 9.23 -9.61
C PHE A 76 8.42 8.18 -10.60
N VAL A 77 9.12 7.16 -10.11
CA VAL A 77 9.72 6.14 -10.96
C VAL A 77 9.03 4.81 -10.74
N LEU A 78 8.33 4.37 -11.77
CA LEU A 78 7.72 3.06 -11.83
C LEU A 78 8.72 2.08 -12.44
N ARG A 79 9.23 1.16 -11.62
CA ARG A 79 10.12 0.09 -12.05
C ARG A 79 9.40 -1.24 -12.06
N THR A 80 9.24 -1.80 -13.24
CA THR A 80 8.84 -3.20 -13.43
C THR A 80 10.04 -4.02 -13.92
N PRO A 81 9.99 -5.36 -13.88
CA PRO A 81 11.04 -6.18 -14.48
C PRO A 81 11.29 -5.89 -15.98
N LYS A 82 10.29 -5.32 -16.68
CA LYS A 82 10.30 -5.14 -18.12
C LYS A 82 10.60 -3.70 -18.56
N CYS A 83 10.28 -2.73 -17.72
CA CYS A 83 10.40 -1.32 -18.07
C CYS A 83 10.60 -0.44 -16.84
N MET A 84 11.24 0.71 -17.08
CA MET A 84 11.25 1.84 -16.19
C MET A 84 10.46 2.97 -16.84
N GLU A 85 9.52 3.54 -16.11
CA GLU A 85 8.77 4.72 -16.52
C GLU A 85 8.98 5.82 -15.49
N ILE A 86 9.34 7.02 -15.96
CA ILE A 86 9.52 8.21 -15.12
C ILE A 86 8.35 9.13 -15.36
N ARG A 87 7.68 9.54 -14.28
CA ARG A 87 6.60 10.52 -14.26
C ARG A 87 6.95 11.65 -13.32
N VAL A 88 6.43 12.84 -13.57
CA VAL A 88 6.56 13.97 -12.65
C VAL A 88 5.19 14.27 -12.06
N VAL A 89 5.09 14.19 -10.74
CA VAL A 89 3.88 14.52 -9.99
C VAL A 89 4.10 15.88 -9.33
N ARG A 90 3.21 16.84 -9.60
CA ARG A 90 3.26 18.16 -8.95
C ARG A 90 2.48 18.14 -7.65
N ARG A 91 2.90 18.96 -6.70
CA ARG A 91 2.19 19.20 -5.45
C ARG A 91 0.82 19.79 -5.73
N ASP A 92 -0.19 19.22 -5.10
CA ASP A 92 -1.58 19.65 -5.17
C ASP A 92 -2.08 19.94 -3.75
N ASP A 93 -2.01 21.21 -3.36
CA ASP A 93 -2.44 21.65 -2.03
C ASP A 93 -3.96 21.57 -1.85
N ASP A 94 -4.74 21.74 -2.93
CA ASP A 94 -6.20 21.62 -2.86
C ASP A 94 -6.60 20.17 -2.59
N PHE A 95 -5.96 19.21 -3.26
CA PHE A 95 -6.15 17.79 -2.98
C PHE A 95 -5.74 17.42 -1.55
N TRP A 96 -4.59 17.94 -1.08
CA TRP A 96 -4.17 17.75 0.30
C TRP A 96 -5.22 18.27 1.30
N ASN A 97 -5.61 19.54 1.18
CA ASN A 97 -6.54 20.19 2.11
C ASN A 97 -7.96 19.60 2.06
N SER A 98 -8.41 19.14 0.89
CA SER A 98 -9.79 18.65 0.72
C SER A 98 -9.96 17.16 0.94
N LYS A 99 -8.90 16.34 0.72
CA LYS A 99 -8.99 14.87 0.77
C LYS A 99 -8.07 14.23 1.79
N ILE A 100 -6.81 14.64 1.84
CA ILE A 100 -5.79 13.93 2.64
C ILE A 100 -5.83 14.39 4.09
N GLU A 101 -5.64 15.69 4.34
CA GLU A 101 -5.52 16.25 5.69
C GLU A 101 -6.73 15.91 6.58
N PRO A 102 -7.99 16.11 6.15
CA PRO A 102 -9.14 15.86 7.02
C PRO A 102 -9.24 14.39 7.41
N PHE A 103 -8.89 13.48 6.49
CA PHE A 103 -8.91 12.05 6.74
C PHE A 103 -7.80 11.63 7.71
N LEU A 104 -6.58 12.12 7.52
CA LEU A 104 -5.45 11.80 8.40
C LEU A 104 -5.65 12.38 9.80
N SER A 105 -6.15 13.62 9.90
CA SER A 105 -6.51 14.24 11.18
C SER A 105 -7.59 13.44 11.91
N GLN A 106 -8.67 13.06 11.21
CA GLN A 106 -9.72 12.24 11.79
C GLN A 106 -9.20 10.88 12.27
N PHE A 107 -8.33 10.24 11.50
CA PHE A 107 -7.70 8.97 11.87
C PHE A 107 -6.77 9.12 13.08
N TYR A 108 -5.94 10.15 13.11
CA TYR A 108 -5.05 10.44 14.23
C TYR A 108 -5.86 10.62 15.52
N GLU A 109 -6.88 11.48 15.49
CA GLU A 109 -7.66 11.84 16.68
C GLU A 109 -8.53 10.71 17.19
N ASN A 110 -9.19 9.96 16.31
CA ASN A 110 -10.19 8.96 16.70
C ASN A 110 -9.63 7.54 16.84
N CYS A 111 -8.50 7.23 16.19
CA CYS A 111 -7.92 5.90 16.20
C CYS A 111 -6.56 5.87 16.89
N LEU A 112 -5.62 6.70 16.44
CA LEU A 112 -4.22 6.59 16.91
C LEU A 112 -4.04 7.18 18.31
N LEU A 113 -4.50 8.40 18.53
CA LEU A 113 -4.32 9.14 19.79
C LEU A 113 -4.89 8.40 21.01
N PRO A 114 -6.09 7.80 20.98
CA PRO A 114 -6.59 7.01 22.11
C PRO A 114 -5.74 5.78 22.43
N GLU A 115 -5.13 5.17 21.42
CA GLU A 115 -4.25 4.01 21.61
C GLU A 115 -2.84 4.41 22.08
N ILE A 116 -2.35 5.60 21.71
CA ILE A 116 -1.10 6.17 22.25
C ILE A 116 -1.28 6.52 23.74
N LEU A 117 -2.35 7.25 24.09
CA LEU A 117 -2.57 7.72 25.46
C LEU A 117 -2.99 6.59 26.41
N ASN A 118 -3.83 5.68 25.93
CA ASN A 118 -4.41 4.63 26.75
C ASN A 118 -4.68 3.37 25.91
N SER A 119 -3.60 2.68 25.58
CA SER A 119 -3.64 1.47 24.75
C SER A 119 -4.54 0.39 25.34
N ARG A 120 -5.54 -0.03 24.57
CA ARG A 120 -6.36 -1.21 24.88
C ARG A 120 -5.65 -2.50 24.50
N PHE A 121 -4.79 -2.44 23.48
CA PHE A 121 -4.00 -3.56 23.01
C PHE A 121 -3.14 -4.15 24.13
N LEU A 122 -2.44 -3.31 24.90
CA LEU A 122 -1.60 -3.75 26.03
C LEU A 122 -2.38 -4.45 27.16
N ARG A 123 -3.71 -4.27 27.21
CA ARG A 123 -4.60 -4.91 28.19
C ARG A 123 -5.41 -6.06 27.60
N ASN A 124 -5.07 -6.55 26.41
CA ASN A 124 -5.84 -7.58 25.69
C ASN A 124 -7.32 -7.21 25.49
N MET A 125 -7.62 -5.92 25.37
CA MET A 125 -8.97 -5.43 25.06
C MET A 125 -9.10 -5.14 23.57
N GLN A 126 -10.33 -5.18 23.04
CA GLN A 126 -10.59 -4.82 21.65
C GLN A 126 -10.24 -3.35 21.36
N ILE A 127 -9.58 -3.13 20.21
CA ILE A 127 -9.19 -1.80 19.71
C ILE A 127 -10.45 -0.93 19.51
N ARG A 128 -10.33 0.35 19.84
CA ARG A 128 -11.39 1.34 19.65
C ARG A 128 -11.58 1.61 18.15
N ASN A 129 -12.68 1.11 17.58
CA ASN A 129 -13.08 1.45 16.23
C ASN A 129 -14.17 2.53 16.25
N PRO A 130 -13.93 3.74 15.72
CA PRO A 130 -14.96 4.76 15.57
C PRO A 130 -16.03 4.34 14.57
N ARG A 131 -17.20 5.00 14.63
CA ARG A 131 -18.39 4.63 13.85
C ARG A 131 -18.14 4.53 12.35
N TYR A 132 -17.41 5.48 11.77
CA TYR A 132 -17.13 5.48 10.33
C TYR A 132 -16.36 4.24 9.85
N ILE A 133 -15.47 3.69 10.69
CA ILE A 133 -14.76 2.44 10.41
C ILE A 133 -15.70 1.25 10.52
N LEU A 134 -16.52 1.19 11.58
CA LEU A 134 -17.51 0.13 11.73
C LEU A 134 -18.51 0.09 10.57
N ASP A 135 -18.94 1.26 10.10
CA ASP A 135 -19.85 1.38 8.98
C ASP A 135 -19.18 0.97 7.66
N ALA A 136 -17.90 1.31 7.45
CA ALA A 136 -17.13 0.85 6.29
C ALA A 136 -16.98 -0.68 6.28
N ILE A 137 -16.68 -1.30 7.43
CA ILE A 137 -16.59 -2.77 7.57
C ILE A 137 -17.94 -3.42 7.24
N LYS A 138 -19.04 -2.89 7.79
CA LYS A 138 -20.39 -3.41 7.51
C LYS A 138 -20.74 -3.32 6.02
N LYS A 139 -20.47 -2.18 5.38
CA LYS A 139 -20.69 -2.00 3.94
C LYS A 139 -19.87 -2.99 3.12
N GLN A 140 -18.63 -3.26 3.52
CA GLN A 140 -17.80 -4.22 2.81
C GLN A 140 -18.31 -5.66 2.96
N HIS A 141 -18.72 -6.06 4.17
CA HIS A 141 -19.35 -7.37 4.38
C HIS A 141 -20.62 -7.54 3.55
N GLN A 142 -21.44 -6.49 3.44
CA GLN A 142 -22.62 -6.48 2.57
C GLN A 142 -22.26 -6.63 1.09
N LYS A 143 -21.26 -5.89 0.59
CA LYS A 143 -20.77 -6.05 -0.79
C LYS A 143 -20.33 -7.49 -1.08
N ILE A 144 -19.63 -8.12 -0.14
CA ILE A 144 -19.15 -9.51 -0.28
C ILE A 144 -20.34 -10.49 -0.25
N SER A 145 -21.30 -10.32 0.65
CA SER A 145 -22.50 -11.17 0.67
C SER A 145 -23.30 -11.05 -0.61
N ASP A 146 -23.49 -9.84 -1.13
CA ASP A 146 -24.25 -9.58 -2.35
C ASP A 146 -23.57 -10.17 -3.60
N GLN A 147 -22.23 -10.11 -3.66
CA GLN A 147 -21.46 -10.76 -4.72
C GLN A 147 -21.52 -12.29 -4.64
N GLY A 148 -21.48 -12.86 -3.44
CA GLY A 148 -21.65 -14.31 -3.22
C GLY A 148 -23.04 -14.81 -3.63
N VAL A 149 -24.09 -14.04 -3.34
CA VAL A 149 -25.46 -14.34 -3.77
C VAL A 149 -25.58 -14.28 -5.30
N LYS A 150 -25.06 -13.22 -5.95
CA LYS A 150 -25.08 -13.10 -7.42
C LYS A 150 -24.29 -14.23 -8.11
N LYS A 151 -23.13 -14.61 -7.56
CA LYS A 151 -22.29 -15.70 -8.11
C LYS A 151 -22.95 -17.05 -7.93
N SER A 152 -23.57 -17.32 -6.78
CA SER A 152 -24.31 -18.58 -6.54
C SER A 152 -25.58 -18.70 -7.37
N SER A 153 -26.30 -17.60 -7.64
CA SER A 153 -27.39 -17.61 -8.62
C SER A 153 -26.92 -17.81 -10.07
N ALA A 154 -25.76 -17.27 -10.45
CA ALA A 154 -25.19 -17.49 -11.78
C ALA A 154 -24.70 -18.93 -11.98
N LEU A 155 -24.04 -19.51 -10.97
CA LEU A 155 -23.58 -20.92 -10.97
C LEU A 155 -24.74 -21.91 -11.05
N LYS A 156 -25.90 -21.59 -10.46
CA LYS A 156 -27.12 -22.42 -10.55
C LYS A 156 -27.75 -22.44 -11.96
N ASN A 157 -27.43 -21.45 -12.80
CA ASN A 157 -27.97 -21.30 -14.15
C ASN A 157 -26.96 -21.74 -15.24
N MET A 158 -25.77 -22.25 -14.86
CA MET A 158 -24.76 -22.73 -15.80
C MET A 158 -24.96 -24.22 -16.13
N ASN A 159 -24.61 -24.59 -17.35
CA ASN A 159 -24.59 -25.99 -17.79
C ASN A 159 -23.58 -26.79 -16.92
N PRO A 160 -23.93 -28.01 -16.46
CA PRO A 160 -23.04 -28.87 -15.68
C PRO A 160 -21.62 -29.04 -16.23
N ASP A 161 -21.43 -29.11 -17.55
CA ASP A 161 -20.11 -29.27 -18.16
C ASP A 161 -19.24 -28.01 -18.02
N ASP A 162 -19.85 -26.83 -18.17
CA ASP A 162 -19.16 -25.53 -18.00
C ASP A 162 -18.79 -25.30 -16.52
N LEU A 163 -19.64 -25.75 -15.59
CA LEU A 163 -19.37 -25.71 -14.15
C LEU A 163 -18.12 -26.54 -13.79
N LEU A 164 -18.00 -27.73 -14.38
CA LEU A 164 -16.86 -28.63 -14.16
C LEU A 164 -15.57 -28.03 -14.71
N ILE A 165 -15.61 -27.43 -15.90
CA ILE A 165 -14.45 -26.75 -16.51
C ILE A 165 -13.98 -25.60 -15.61
N GLN A 166 -14.90 -24.76 -15.14
CA GLN A 166 -14.58 -23.62 -14.28
C GLN A 166 -13.96 -24.05 -12.94
N LEU A 167 -14.47 -25.14 -12.34
CA LEU A 167 -13.91 -25.73 -11.11
C LEU A 167 -12.48 -26.27 -11.34
N LEU A 168 -12.26 -26.99 -12.44
CA LEU A 168 -10.96 -27.54 -12.81
C LEU A 168 -9.92 -26.45 -13.11
N GLU A 169 -10.33 -25.33 -13.72
CA GLU A 169 -9.47 -24.17 -13.94
C GLU A 169 -9.07 -23.48 -12.63
N THR A 170 -10.01 -23.30 -11.70
CA THR A 170 -9.69 -22.77 -10.37
C THR A 170 -8.71 -23.66 -9.60
N GLU A 171 -8.85 -24.98 -9.68
CA GLU A 171 -7.94 -25.94 -9.03
C GLU A 171 -6.57 -26.05 -9.71
N LYS A 172 -6.48 -25.84 -11.03
CA LYS A 172 -5.18 -25.70 -11.73
C LYS A 172 -4.46 -24.43 -11.31
N ASN A 173 -5.18 -23.31 -11.22
CA ASN A 173 -4.60 -22.04 -10.79
C ASN A 173 -4.09 -22.12 -9.34
N ARG A 174 -4.84 -22.78 -8.45
CA ARG A 174 -4.45 -23.01 -7.04
C ARG A 174 -3.13 -23.79 -6.93
N ARG A 175 -3.01 -24.92 -7.66
CA ARG A 175 -1.78 -25.72 -7.72
C ARG A 175 -0.59 -24.99 -8.34
N ASN A 176 -0.83 -24.00 -9.20
CA ASN A 176 0.24 -23.19 -9.79
C ASN A 176 0.80 -22.18 -8.76
N TYR A 177 -0.07 -21.58 -7.93
CA TYR A 177 0.36 -20.74 -6.81
C TYR A 177 1.11 -21.51 -5.73
N ASP A 178 0.66 -22.72 -5.38
CA ASP A 178 1.34 -23.56 -4.38
C ASP A 178 2.74 -23.99 -4.85
N LYS A 179 2.93 -24.21 -6.17
CA LYS A 179 4.25 -24.46 -6.76
C LYS A 179 5.18 -23.24 -6.68
N ILE A 180 4.65 -22.03 -6.86
CA ILE A 180 5.41 -20.78 -6.71
C ILE A 180 5.77 -20.53 -5.23
N ALA A 181 4.86 -20.81 -4.30
CA ALA A 181 5.10 -20.66 -2.87
C ALA A 181 6.13 -21.67 -2.32
N LEU A 182 6.13 -22.91 -2.83
CA LEU A 182 7.10 -23.94 -2.44
C LEU A 182 8.52 -23.66 -2.97
N THR A 183 8.66 -22.96 -4.09
CA THR A 183 9.98 -22.49 -4.56
C THR A 183 10.54 -21.38 -3.67
N ASP A 184 9.69 -20.50 -3.14
CA ASP A 184 10.12 -19.40 -2.26
C ASP A 184 10.49 -19.85 -0.83
N LEU A 185 9.91 -20.95 -0.34
CA LEU A 185 10.21 -21.50 0.99
C LEU A 185 11.57 -22.21 1.09
N SER A 186 12.20 -22.56 -0.03
CA SER A 186 13.53 -23.20 -0.01
C SER A 186 14.69 -22.20 0.17
N VAL A 187 14.41 -20.89 0.16
CA VAL A 187 15.45 -19.82 0.17
C VAL A 187 15.61 -19.12 1.52
N THR A 188 14.77 -19.38 2.53
CA THR A 188 14.86 -18.67 3.82
C THR A 188 14.97 -19.61 5.02
N HIS A 189 16.16 -20.19 5.21
CA HIS A 189 16.64 -20.54 6.55
C HIS A 189 17.68 -19.50 6.98
N SER A 190 17.24 -18.46 7.70
CA SER A 190 17.91 -17.96 8.91
C SER A 190 17.37 -16.57 9.34
N THR A 191 17.12 -16.49 10.65
CA THR A 191 16.88 -15.32 11.51
C THR A 191 15.46 -14.76 11.65
N HIS A 192 14.96 -14.93 12.88
CA HIS A 192 13.77 -14.34 13.47
C HIS A 192 13.80 -12.80 13.45
N LYS A 193 12.75 -12.19 12.88
CA LYS A 193 12.19 -10.91 13.32
C LYS A 193 10.75 -10.84 12.86
N ILE A 194 9.87 -10.44 13.77
CA ILE A 194 8.43 -10.27 13.53
C ILE A 194 8.26 -9.26 12.39
N ASP A 195 7.86 -9.76 11.22
CA ASP A 195 7.91 -9.03 9.97
C ASP A 195 6.64 -8.21 9.74
N ARG A 196 6.79 -7.01 9.18
CA ARG A 196 5.74 -6.02 8.86
C ARG A 196 4.64 -6.54 7.91
N LEU A 197 4.75 -7.78 7.44
CA LEU A 197 3.84 -8.44 6.52
C LEU A 197 2.46 -8.70 7.13
N THR A 198 2.37 -8.89 8.45
CA THR A 198 1.07 -9.09 9.13
C THR A 198 0.20 -7.84 9.09
N ILE A 199 0.81 -6.65 9.07
CA ILE A 199 0.10 -5.36 8.98
C ILE A 199 -0.28 -5.06 7.51
N ALA A 200 0.61 -5.34 6.56
CA ALA A 200 0.32 -5.16 5.12
C ALA A 200 -0.81 -6.07 4.62
N THR A 201 -0.93 -7.28 5.18
CA THR A 201 -2.02 -8.21 4.83
C THR A 201 -3.37 -7.73 5.37
N MET A 202 -3.38 -7.06 6.53
CA MET A 202 -4.60 -6.44 7.07
C MET A 202 -5.04 -5.20 6.26
N MET A 203 -4.11 -4.46 5.63
CA MET A 203 -4.44 -3.27 4.83
C MET A 203 -4.72 -3.55 3.34
N SER A 204 -4.48 -4.78 2.86
CA SER A 204 -4.78 -5.16 1.46
C SER A 204 -6.19 -5.69 1.24
N PHE A 205 -6.94 -5.96 2.33
CA PHE A 205 -8.30 -6.52 2.27
C PHE A 205 -9.42 -5.54 2.64
N THR A 206 -9.15 -4.25 2.71
CA THR A 206 -10.17 -3.21 2.85
C THR A 206 -9.91 -2.16 1.77
N TRP A 207 -11.00 -1.54 1.28
CA TRP A 207 -11.05 -0.47 0.26
C TRP A 207 -11.38 -0.92 -1.19
N VAL A 208 -12.69 -1.18 -1.38
CA VAL A 208 -13.50 -0.67 -2.50
C VAL A 208 -14.38 0.46 -1.97
#